data_AF-A0A9P7BZ49-F1
#
_entry.id   AF-A0A9P7BZ49-F1
#
_cell.length_a   1.000
_cell.length_b   1.000
_cell.length_c   1.000
_cell.angle_alpha   90.00
_cell.angle_beta   90.00
_cell.angle_gamma   90.00
#
_symmetry.space_group_name_H-M   'P 1'
#
loop_
_entity.id
_entity.type
_entity.pdbx_description
1 polymer ?
#
loop_
_entity_poly.entity_id
_entity_poly.type
_entity_poly.pdbx_seq_one_letter_code
_entity_poly.pdbx_strand_id
1 'polypeptide(L)'
;MEDKNAPTMVAPSQGVHLTLPRDFLPGNRAILIPKPDDGRVLFVVPWNGHTIVGTTDTPRDDLPLDPEAGAQDVDFILGTAARYLSRKPTRHG
;
A
#
# COMPACT_ATOMS: atom_id res chain seq x y z
N MET A 1 -8.22 -29.97 -12.00
CA MET A 1 -9.08 -29.51 -13.11
C MET A 1 -10.10 -28.56 -12.52
N GLU A 2 -10.21 -27.35 -13.05
CA GLU A 2 -11.24 -26.38 -12.65
C GLU A 2 -12.63 -26.89 -13.08
N ASP A 3 -13.58 -26.93 -12.14
CA ASP A 3 -15.00 -27.16 -12.44
C ASP A 3 -15.63 -25.83 -12.88
N LYS A 4 -16.02 -25.74 -14.16
CA LYS A 4 -16.60 -24.53 -14.76
C LYS A 4 -17.98 -24.17 -14.23
N ASN A 5 -18.64 -25.07 -13.50
CA ASN A 5 -19.97 -24.85 -12.93
C ASN A 5 -19.93 -24.53 -11.43
N ALA A 6 -18.74 -24.46 -10.82
CA ALA A 6 -18.62 -24.09 -9.42
C ALA A 6 -19.04 -22.61 -9.20
N PRO A 7 -19.79 -22.30 -8.13
CA PRO A 7 -20.16 -20.93 -7.81
C PRO A 7 -18.94 -20.09 -7.43
N THR A 8 -18.96 -18.79 -7.75
CA THR A 8 -17.91 -17.84 -7.33
C THR A 8 -17.92 -17.70 -5.81
N MET A 9 -16.86 -18.17 -5.15
CA MET A 9 -16.70 -18.14 -3.69
C MET A 9 -15.63 -17.16 -3.20
N VAL A 10 -14.89 -16.53 -4.12
CA VAL A 10 -13.74 -15.66 -3.81
C VAL A 10 -13.96 -14.31 -4.49
N ALA A 11 -13.71 -13.23 -3.75
CA ALA A 11 -13.70 -11.87 -4.27
C ALA A 11 -12.27 -11.32 -4.19
N PRO A 12 -11.64 -10.92 -5.30
CA PRO A 12 -10.29 -10.39 -5.27
C PRO A 12 -10.25 -8.95 -4.75
N SER A 13 -9.16 -8.62 -4.06
CA SER A 13 -8.76 -7.26 -3.77
C SER A 13 -7.26 -7.08 -4.01
N GLN A 14 -6.87 -5.85 -4.30
CA GLN A 14 -5.48 -5.45 -4.51
C GLN A 14 -4.98 -4.58 -3.37
N GLY A 15 -3.75 -4.86 -2.95
CA GLY A 15 -3.00 -4.01 -2.04
C GLY A 15 -1.70 -3.53 -2.66
N VAL A 16 -1.36 -2.26 -2.43
CA VAL A 16 -0.15 -1.61 -2.94
C VAL A 16 0.79 -1.25 -1.78
N HIS A 17 2.09 -1.41 -2.01
CA HIS A 17 3.14 -0.84 -1.16
C HIS A 17 4.07 0.03 -2.00
N LEU A 18 4.48 1.18 -1.46
CA LEU A 18 5.49 2.05 -2.05
C LEU A 18 6.83 1.85 -1.36
N THR A 19 7.90 1.89 -2.15
CA THR A 19 9.28 1.92 -1.64
C THR A 19 9.78 3.35 -1.68
N LEU A 20 10.18 3.87 -0.53
CA LEU A 20 10.77 5.19 -0.37
C LEU A 20 12.25 5.08 0.04
N PRO A 21 13.05 6.13 -0.20
CA PRO A 21 14.39 6.24 0.37
C PRO A 21 14.43 6.01 1.88
N ARG A 22 15.57 5.49 2.37
CA ARG A 22 15.76 5.13 3.79
C ARG A 22 15.58 6.30 4.76
N ASP A 23 15.91 7.50 4.32
CA ASP A 23 15.89 8.71 5.13
C ASP A 23 14.47 9.15 5.55
N PHE A 24 13.41 8.63 4.91
CA PHE A 24 12.03 8.80 5.37
C PHE A 24 11.75 8.10 6.70
N LEU A 25 12.49 7.02 7.02
CA LEU A 25 12.43 6.34 8.30
C LEU A 25 13.83 5.84 8.70
N PRO A 26 14.69 6.73 9.23
CA PRO A 26 16.09 6.40 9.50
C PRO A 26 16.26 5.40 10.65
N GLY A 27 15.26 5.28 11.53
CA GLY A 27 15.24 4.29 12.61
C GLY A 27 15.12 2.84 12.11
N ASN A 28 15.13 1.90 13.07
CA ASN A 28 14.95 0.46 12.82
C ASN A 28 13.61 -0.07 13.36
N ARG A 29 12.67 0.82 13.68
CA ARG A 29 11.35 0.47 14.23
C ARG A 29 10.28 0.80 13.20
N ALA A 30 9.31 -0.10 13.04
CA ALA A 30 8.12 0.18 12.24
C ALA A 30 7.19 1.17 12.95
N ILE A 31 6.46 1.94 12.16
CA ILE A 31 5.41 2.85 12.62
C ILE A 31 4.08 2.33 12.09
N LEU A 32 3.06 2.32 12.96
CA LEU A 32 1.66 2.14 12.59
C LEU A 32 0.98 3.51 12.65
N ILE A 33 0.37 3.92 11.54
CA ILE A 33 -0.44 5.13 11.40
C ILE A 33 -1.91 4.70 11.46
N PRO A 34 -2.62 4.97 12.56
CA PRO A 34 -4.01 4.54 12.72
C PRO A 34 -4.98 5.44 11.94
N LYS A 35 -5.98 4.82 11.31
CA LYS A 35 -7.24 5.39 10.79
C LYS A 35 -7.12 6.83 10.23
N PRO A 36 -6.51 7.01 9.04
CA PRO A 36 -6.53 8.27 8.32
C PRO A 36 -7.88 8.43 7.60
N ASP A 37 -8.86 9.10 8.23
CA ASP A 37 -10.16 9.57 7.70
C ASP A 37 -11.14 8.54 7.08
N ASP A 38 -10.66 7.48 6.43
CA ASP A 38 -11.44 6.44 5.74
C ASP A 38 -11.41 5.07 6.47
N GLY A 39 -10.76 5.00 7.63
CA GLY A 39 -10.72 3.82 8.49
C GLY A 39 -9.61 2.81 8.19
N ARG A 40 -8.79 3.03 7.15
CA ARG A 40 -7.66 2.14 6.82
C ARG A 40 -6.48 2.32 7.79
N VAL A 41 -5.48 1.45 7.75
CA VAL A 41 -4.25 1.57 8.55
C VAL A 41 -3.06 1.58 7.60
N LEU A 42 -2.08 2.43 7.89
CA LEU A 42 -0.84 2.49 7.10
C LEU A 42 0.35 2.13 7.98
N PHE A 43 1.23 1.27 7.48
CA PHE A 43 2.50 0.92 8.08
C PHE A 43 3.63 1.63 7.34
N VAL A 44 4.64 2.07 8.10
CA VAL A 44 5.90 2.59 7.60
C VAL A 44 6.99 1.70 8.19
N VAL A 45 7.67 0.90 7.36
CA VAL A 45 8.56 -0.18 7.80
C VAL A 45 9.95 0.02 7.20
N PRO A 46 11.03 0.06 8.01
CA PRO A 46 12.38 0.05 7.48
C PRO A 46 12.71 -1.36 6.98
N TRP A 47 13.07 -1.51 5.71
CA TRP A 47 13.37 -2.81 5.12
C TRP A 47 14.43 -2.69 4.02
N ASN A 48 15.46 -3.53 4.08
CA ASN A 48 16.53 -3.65 3.08
C ASN A 48 17.08 -2.30 2.56
N GLY A 49 17.48 -1.42 3.46
CA GLY A 49 18.05 -0.11 3.09
C GLY A 49 17.03 0.88 2.51
N HIS A 50 15.74 0.62 2.67
CA HIS A 50 14.63 1.47 2.21
C HIS A 50 13.56 1.60 3.30
N THR A 51 12.54 2.39 3.00
CA THR A 51 11.32 2.51 3.79
C THR A 51 10.14 2.01 2.96
N ILE A 52 9.45 0.97 3.41
CA ILE A 52 8.24 0.45 2.77
C ILE A 52 7.02 1.08 3.42
N VAL A 53 6.08 1.57 2.61
CA VAL A 53 4.86 2.23 3.07
C VAL A 53 3.62 1.59 2.43
N GLY A 54 2.65 1.18 3.22
CA GLY A 54 1.45 0.49 2.74
C GLY A 54 0.62 -0.13 3.88
N THR A 55 -0.44 -0.90 3.61
CA THR A 55 -0.97 -1.29 2.29
C THR A 55 -2.21 -0.47 1.93
N THR A 56 -2.76 -0.73 0.74
CA THR A 56 -4.15 -0.47 0.38
C THR A 56 -4.98 -1.76 0.33
N ASP A 57 -6.29 -1.61 0.16
CA ASP A 57 -7.25 -2.69 -0.04
C ASP A 57 -8.35 -2.19 -0.99
N THR A 58 -8.18 -2.47 -2.28
CA THR A 58 -9.04 -1.98 -3.36
C THR A 58 -9.71 -3.17 -4.05
N PRO A 59 -11.05 -3.27 -4.04
CA PRO A 59 -11.76 -4.36 -4.72
C PRO A 59 -11.38 -4.46 -6.19
N ARG A 60 -11.30 -5.68 -6.72
CA ARG A 60 -11.07 -5.94 -8.14
C ARG A 60 -12.08 -6.95 -8.67
N ASP A 61 -12.42 -6.81 -9.93
CA ASP A 61 -13.28 -7.74 -10.66
C ASP A 61 -12.48 -8.66 -11.60
N ASP A 62 -11.16 -8.46 -11.67
CA ASP A 62 -10.21 -9.20 -12.49
C ASP A 62 -9.08 -9.81 -11.65
N LEU A 63 -8.27 -10.66 -12.30
CA LEU A 63 -7.15 -11.40 -11.70
C LEU A 63 -5.92 -11.34 -12.61
N PRO A 64 -5.31 -10.15 -12.81
CA PRO A 64 -4.11 -10.04 -13.62
C PRO A 64 -2.96 -10.83 -12.98
N LEU A 65 -2.13 -11.47 -13.82
CA LEU A 65 -0.93 -12.15 -13.34
C LEU A 65 0.10 -11.15 -12.77
N ASP A 66 0.15 -9.95 -13.35
CA ASP A 66 1.02 -8.85 -12.94
C ASP A 66 0.18 -7.60 -12.68
N PRO A 67 -0.35 -7.41 -11.45
CA PRO A 67 -1.17 -6.25 -11.11
C PRO A 67 -0.30 -4.98 -10.99
N GLU A 68 -0.69 -3.94 -11.71
CA GLU A 68 -0.08 -2.62 -11.56
C GLU A 68 -0.71 -1.83 -10.40
N ALA A 69 0.12 -0.99 -9.75
CA ALA A 69 -0.35 -0.12 -8.68
C ALA A 69 -1.32 0.95 -9.21
N GLY A 70 -2.54 0.98 -8.67
CA GLY A 70 -3.56 1.95 -9.04
C GLY A 70 -3.20 3.37 -8.62
N ALA A 71 -3.52 4.37 -9.44
CA ALA A 71 -3.20 5.76 -9.14
C ALA A 71 -3.79 6.21 -7.78
N GLN A 72 -5.03 5.82 -7.48
CA GLN A 72 -5.68 6.16 -6.21
C GLN A 72 -5.00 5.52 -4.99
N ASP A 73 -4.47 4.29 -5.14
CA ASP A 73 -3.71 3.63 -4.08
C ASP A 73 -2.43 4.41 -3.77
N VAL A 74 -1.71 4.81 -4.82
CA VAL A 74 -0.48 5.61 -4.71
C VAL A 74 -0.78 6.95 -4.03
N ASP A 75 -1.83 7.65 -4.44
CA ASP A 75 -2.21 8.94 -3.85
C ASP A 75 -2.63 8.81 -2.39
N PHE A 76 -3.37 7.75 -2.04
CA PHE A 76 -3.72 7.46 -0.65
C PHE A 76 -2.48 7.26 0.23
N ILE A 77 -1.53 6.43 -0.22
CA ILE A 77 -0.30 6.15 0.54
C ILE A 77 0.52 7.42 0.72
N LEU A 78 0.77 8.17 -0.36
CA LEU A 78 1.57 9.40 -0.32
C LEU A 78 0.89 10.49 0.52
N GLY A 79 -0.40 10.71 0.30
CA GLY A 79 -1.19 11.70 1.02
C GLY A 79 -1.25 11.41 2.52
N THR A 80 -1.48 10.15 2.90
CA THR A 80 -1.46 9.74 4.31
C THR A 80 -0.07 9.90 4.91
N ALA A 81 0.97 9.37 4.26
CA ALA A 81 2.34 9.44 4.77
C ALA A 81 2.82 10.89 4.94
N ALA A 82 2.46 11.80 4.02
CA ALA A 82 2.82 13.21 4.06
C ALA A 82 2.29 13.96 5.31
N ARG A 83 1.30 13.42 6.02
CA ARG A 83 0.76 14.02 7.26
C ARG A 83 1.55 13.64 8.51
N TYR A 84 2.30 12.53 8.47
CA TYR A 84 3.00 11.98 9.63
C TYR A 84 4.52 11.98 9.49
N LEU A 85 5.05 11.96 8.27
CA LEU A 85 6.49 12.02 8.02
C LEU A 85 7.00 13.46 8.01
N SER A 86 8.22 13.65 8.49
CA SER A 86 8.88 14.97 8.55
C SER A 86 9.12 15.59 7.17
N ARG A 87 9.32 14.74 6.15
CA ARG A 87 9.41 15.11 4.73
C ARG A 87 8.23 14.50 4.00
N LYS A 88 7.61 15.28 3.10
CA LYS A 88 6.48 14.82 2.29
C LYS A 88 6.99 13.95 1.13
N PRO A 89 6.55 12.70 0.99
CA PRO A 89 6.85 11.90 -0.20
C PRO A 89 6.01 12.37 -1.40
N THR A 90 6.59 12.30 -2.59
CA THR A 90 5.99 12.67 -3.87
C THR A 90 6.13 11.55 -4.88
N ARG A 91 5.30 11.54 -5.94
CA ARG A 91 5.33 10.50 -6.99
C ARG A 91 6.65 10.47 -7.77
N HIS A 92 7.26 11.63 -7.94
CA HIS A 92 8.58 11.82 -8.54
C HIS A 92 9.44 12.47 -7.46
N GLY A 93 10.59 11.86 -7.18
CA GLY A 93 11.44 12.15 -6.01
C GLY A 93 11.89 13.60 -5.88
#